data_AF-A0A661CTJ6-F1
#
_entry.id   AF-A0A661CTJ6-F1
#
_cell.length_a   1.000
_cell.length_b   1.000
_cell.length_c   1.000
_cell.angle_alpha   90.00
_cell.angle_beta   90.00
_cell.angle_gamma   90.00
#
_symmetry.space_group_name_H-M   'P 1'
#
loop_
_entity.id
_entity.type
_entity.pdbx_description
1 polymer ?
#
loop_
_entity_poly.entity_id
_entity_poly.type
_entity_poly.pdbx_seq_one_letter_code
_entity_poly.pdbx_strand_id
1 'polypeptide(L)'
;VLPGLGGAIVATGLCVFAFTTILGWSIYGEKCVEYLFGIRSIIPFRILWIVAVPLGATANLSFIWLVADTLNALMALPNLIALLLLSPVVFKLTRDYFTDNE
;
A
#
# COMPACT_ATOMS: atom_id res chain seq x y z
N VAL A 1 -17.34 -9.04 -21.28
CA VAL A 1 -17.97 -9.65 -20.09
C VAL A 1 -18.03 -11.15 -20.33
N LEU A 2 -17.35 -11.96 -19.52
CA LEU A 2 -17.32 -13.42 -19.71
C LEU A 2 -18.74 -13.97 -19.50
N PRO A 3 -19.39 -14.57 -20.52
CA PRO A 3 -20.73 -15.14 -20.36
C PRO A 3 -20.71 -16.36 -19.42
N GLY A 4 -21.76 -16.54 -18.62
CA GLY A 4 -21.92 -17.68 -17.71
C GLY A 4 -21.23 -17.50 -16.35
N LEU A 5 -20.61 -18.58 -15.83
CA LEU A 5 -19.96 -18.63 -14.50
C LEU A 5 -18.77 -17.67 -14.34
N GLY A 6 -18.21 -17.16 -15.44
CA GLY A 6 -17.06 -16.26 -15.42
C GLY A 6 -17.30 -14.96 -14.65
N GLY A 7 -18.50 -14.39 -14.73
CA GLY A 7 -18.86 -13.19 -13.96
C GLY A 7 -18.83 -13.41 -12.45
N ALA A 8 -19.39 -14.52 -11.98
CA ALA A 8 -19.41 -14.88 -10.55
C ALA A 8 -18.01 -15.17 -10.01
N ILE A 9 -17.16 -15.82 -10.81
CA ILE A 9 -15.75 -16.09 -10.45
C ILE A 9 -14.98 -14.78 -10.30
N VAL A 10 -15.09 -13.87 -11.28
CA VAL A 10 -14.41 -12.57 -11.23
C VAL A 10 -14.91 -11.72 -10.06
N ALA A 11 -16.22 -11.67 -9.82
CA ALA A 11 -16.79 -10.93 -8.69
C ALA A 11 -16.27 -11.47 -7.34
N THR A 12 -16.28 -12.79 -7.15
CA THR A 12 -15.80 -13.43 -5.92
C THR A 12 -14.30 -13.18 -5.72
N GLY A 13 -13.50 -13.35 -6.78
CA GLY A 13 -12.07 -13.08 -6.75
C GLY A 13 -11.75 -11.62 -6.44
N LEU A 14 -12.49 -10.69 -7.06
CA LEU A 14 -12.35 -9.26 -6.83
C LEU A 14 -12.73 -8.88 -5.39
N CYS A 15 -13.78 -9.48 -4.82
CA CYS A 15 -14.15 -9.26 -3.42
C CYS A 15 -13.03 -9.68 -2.46
N VAL A 16 -12.47 -10.88 -2.65
CA VAL A 16 -11.36 -11.37 -1.80
C VAL A 16 -10.12 -10.50 -1.99
N PHE A 17 -9.78 -10.16 -3.23
CA PHE A 17 -8.63 -9.31 -3.55
C PHE A 17 -8.76 -7.90 -2.97
N ALA A 18 -9.93 -7.27 -3.11
CA ALA A 18 -10.18 -5.96 -2.54
C ALA A 18 -10.08 -5.98 -1.01
N PHE A 19 -10.64 -7.02 -0.37
CA PHE A 19 -10.56 -7.19 1.08
C PHE A 19 -9.10 -7.32 1.57
N THR A 20 -8.31 -8.21 0.97
CA THR A 20 -6.90 -8.38 1.37
C THR A 20 -6.07 -7.13 1.09
N THR A 21 -6.35 -6.42 -0.01
CA THR A 21 -5.69 -5.15 -0.36
C THR A 21 -5.98 -4.08 0.69
N ILE A 22 -7.24 -3.90 1.10
CA ILE A 22 -7.62 -2.92 2.13
C ILE A 22 -6.92 -3.23 3.47
N LEU A 23 -6.79 -4.51 3.84
CA LEU A 23 -6.06 -4.89 5.05
C LEU A 23 -4.57 -4.57 4.95
N GLY A 24 -3.93 -4.87 3.82
CA GLY A 24 -2.52 -4.55 3.59
C GLY A 24 -2.24 -3.05 3.70
N TRP A 25 -3.06 -2.22 3.03
CA TRP A 25 -2.94 -0.77 3.08
C TRP A 25 -3.21 -0.18 4.47
N SER A 26 -4.11 -0.78 5.26
CA SER A 26 -4.31 -0.40 6.66
C SER A 26 -3.03 -0.56 7.48
N ILE A 27 -2.33 -1.69 7.32
CA ILE A 27 -1.08 -1.94 8.06
C ILE A 27 0.02 -0.97 7.62
N TYR A 28 0.17 -0.73 6.31
CA TYR A 28 1.15 0.25 5.81
C TYR A 28 0.88 1.66 6.35
N GLY A 29 -0.38 2.11 6.30
CA GLY A 29 -0.78 3.41 6.83
C GLY A 29 -0.57 3.52 8.35
N GLU A 30 -0.88 2.47 9.10
CA GLU A 30 -0.66 2.40 10.55
C GLU A 30 0.81 2.61 10.89
N LYS A 31 1.72 1.97 10.15
CA LYS A 31 3.17 2.11 10.37
C LYS A 31 3.68 3.50 10.03
N CYS A 32 3.17 4.13 8.97
CA CYS A 32 3.49 5.53 8.66
C CYS A 32 3.01 6.49 9.76
N VAL A 33 1.80 6.28 10.28
CA VAL A 33 1.24 7.11 11.36
C VAL A 33 1.97 6.88 12.68
N GLU A 34 2.31 5.64 13.00
CA GLU A 34 3.13 5.28 14.17
C GLU A 34 4.51 5.94 14.09
N TYR A 35 5.14 5.97 12.90
CA TYR A 35 6.42 6.64 12.70
C TYR A 35 6.34 8.16 12.91
N LEU A 36 5.26 8.80 12.43
CA LEU A 36 5.10 10.27 12.51
C LEU A 36 4.61 10.76 13.87
N PHE A 37 3.66 10.06 14.49
CA PHE A 37 2.92 10.52 15.67
C PHE A 37 3.03 9.57 16.87
N GLY A 38 3.78 8.48 16.76
CA GLY A 38 3.99 7.49 17.80
C GLY A 38 2.83 6.49 17.98
N ILE A 39 3.04 5.55 18.89
CA ILE A 39 2.17 4.37 19.15
C ILE A 39 0.73 4.76 19.54
N ARG A 40 0.55 5.90 20.21
CA ARG A 40 -0.78 6.36 20.66
C ARG A 40 -1.72 6.70 19.50
N SER A 41 -1.18 6.90 18.30
CA SER A 41 -1.93 7.30 17.11
C SER A 41 -2.48 6.13 16.29
N ILE A 42 -2.16 4.89 16.68
CA ILE A 42 -2.62 3.67 16.02
C ILE A 42 -4.14 3.51 16.10
N ILE A 43 -4.70 3.63 17.31
CA ILE A 43 -6.15 3.46 17.55
C ILE A 43 -6.98 4.49 16.75
N PRO A 44 -6.70 5.81 16.81
CA PRO A 44 -7.47 6.77 16.02
C PRO A 44 -7.32 6.55 14.51
N PHE A 45 -6.14 6.12 14.02
CA PHE A 45 -5.97 5.76 12.61
C PHE A 45 -6.85 4.58 12.19
N ARG A 46 -6.90 3.49 12.98
CA ARG A 46 -7.76 2.33 12.69
C ARG A 46 -9.24 2.70 12.62
N ILE A 47 -9.71 3.57 13.52
CA ILE A 47 -11.09 4.05 13.51
C ILE A 47 -11.36 4.85 12.23
N LEU A 48 -10.45 5.78 11.88
CA LEU A 48 -10.55 6.57 10.66
C LEU A 48 -10.57 5.67 9.40
N TRP A 49 -9.70 4.65 9.35
CA TRP A 49 -9.62 3.71 8.24
C TRP A 49 -10.94 2.95 8.03
N ILE A 50 -11.53 2.43 9.12
CA ILE A 50 -12.80 1.70 9.06
C ILE A 50 -13.94 2.59 8.55
N VAL A 51 -13.97 3.86 8.94
CA VAL A 51 -14.98 4.82 8.47
C VAL A 51 -14.72 5.23 7.01
N ALA A 52 -13.46 5.33 6.59
CA ALA A 52 -13.10 5.72 5.22
C ALA A 52 -13.48 4.66 4.17
N VAL A 53 -13.45 3.36 4.51
CA VAL A 53 -13.80 2.26 3.58
C VAL A 53 -15.20 2.38 2.97
N PRO A 54 -16.30 2.48 3.74
CA PRO A 54 -17.64 2.63 3.17
C PRO A 54 -17.83 3.98 2.44
N LEU A 55 -17.17 5.04 2.91
CA LEU A 55 -17.21 6.35 2.22
C LEU A 55 -16.53 6.26 0.84
N GLY A 56 -15.38 5.59 0.75
CA GLY A 56 -14.68 5.34 -0.50
C GLY A 56 -15.50 4.51 -1.49
N ALA A 57 -16.31 3.57 -1.01
CA ALA A 57 -17.21 2.79 -1.86
C ALA A 57 -18.31 3.63 -2.52
N THR A 58 -18.65 4.80 -1.96
CA THR A 58 -19.68 5.72 -2.51
C THR A 58 -19.11 6.87 -3.33
N ALA A 59 -17.79 7.09 -3.30
CA ALA A 59 -17.14 8.18 -4.00
C ALA A 59 -16.94 7.88 -5.50
N ASN A 60 -16.70 8.94 -6.28
CA ASN A 60 -16.49 8.81 -7.72
C ASN A 60 -15.19 8.06 -8.02
N LEU A 61 -15.28 7.01 -8.83
CA LEU A 61 -14.15 6.13 -9.15
C LEU A 61 -12.98 6.90 -9.80
N SER A 62 -13.26 7.74 -10.81
CA SER A 62 -12.22 8.52 -11.51
C SER A 62 -11.50 9.48 -10.57
N PHE A 63 -12.23 10.10 -9.65
CA PHE A 63 -11.63 10.97 -8.63
C PHE A 63 -10.74 10.19 -7.66
N ILE A 64 -11.19 9.03 -7.17
CA ILE A 64 -10.40 8.18 -6.27
C ILE A 64 -9.10 7.73 -6.95
N TRP A 65 -9.16 7.31 -8.22
CA TRP A 65 -7.96 6.93 -8.98
C TRP A 65 -6.99 8.10 -9.12
N LEU A 66 -7.48 9.29 -9.48
CA LEU A 66 -6.63 10.48 -9.59
C LEU A 66 -5.91 10.81 -8.27
N VAL A 67 -6.64 10.76 -7.16
CA VAL A 67 -6.08 10.98 -5.82
C VAL A 67 -5.06 9.89 -5.47
N ALA A 68 -5.39 8.62 -5.71
CA ALA A 68 -4.50 7.49 -5.44
C ALA A 68 -3.20 7.57 -6.24
N ASP A 69 -3.27 7.85 -7.55
CA ASP A 69 -2.11 7.97 -8.42
C ASP A 69 -1.22 9.15 -8.02
N THR A 70 -1.82 10.29 -7.66
CA THR A 70 -1.09 11.48 -7.20
C THR A 70 -0.35 11.22 -5.88
N LEU A 71 -1.02 10.59 -4.91
CA LEU A 71 -0.42 10.26 -3.62
C LEU A 71 0.65 9.16 -3.76
N ASN A 72 0.44 8.17 -4.60
CA ASN A 72 1.42 7.12 -4.88
C ASN A 72 2.66 7.69 -5.59
N ALA A 73 2.48 8.62 -6.52
CA ALA A 73 3.60 9.33 -7.14
C ALA A 73 4.39 10.14 -6.11
N LEU A 74 3.69 10.86 -5.21
CA LEU A 74 4.32 11.62 -4.13
C LEU A 74 5.09 10.72 -3.15
N MET A 75 4.60 9.51 -2.88
CA MET A 75 5.31 8.51 -2.07
C MET A 75 6.51 7.90 -2.79
N ALA A 76 6.36 7.59 -4.08
CA ALA A 76 7.39 6.93 -4.88
C ALA A 76 8.59 7.84 -5.14
N LEU A 77 8.37 9.13 -5.40
CA LEU A 77 9.43 10.11 -5.70
C LEU A 77 10.56 10.14 -4.65
N PRO A 78 10.32 10.42 -3.36
CA PRO A 78 11.37 10.46 -2.36
C PRO A 78 12.03 9.09 -2.14
N ASN A 79 11.25 8.01 -2.20
CA ASN A 79 11.78 6.65 -2.02
C ASN A 79 12.74 6.26 -3.15
N LEU A 80 12.37 6.53 -4.40
CA LEU A 80 13.23 6.25 -5.56
C LEU A 80 14.50 7.10 -5.55
N ILE A 81 14.40 8.39 -5.18
CA ILE A 81 15.58 9.26 -5.04
C ILE A 81 16.52 8.70 -3.96
N ALA A 82 15.99 8.33 -2.79
CA ALA A 82 16.78 7.75 -1.71
C ALA A 82 17.44 6.43 -2.13
N LEU A 83 16.73 5.55 -2.83
CA LEU A 83 17.27 4.29 -3.35
C LEU A 83 18.39 4.51 -4.36
N LEU A 84 18.27 5.50 -5.26
CA LEU A 84 19.34 5.83 -6.20
C LEU A 84 20.61 6.29 -5.48
N LEU A 85 20.47 7.15 -4.46
CA LEU A 85 21.60 7.62 -3.65
C LEU A 85 22.21 6.51 -2.78
N LEU A 86 21.39 5.60 -2.26
CA LEU A 86 21.82 4.46 -1.43
C LEU A 86 22.25 3.24 -2.25
N SER A 87 22.07 3.26 -3.58
CA SER A 87 22.46 2.15 -4.46
C SER A 87 23.89 1.63 -4.20
N PRO A 88 24.96 2.46 -4.06
CA PRO A 88 26.30 1.93 -3.77
C PRO A 88 26.40 1.23 -2.41
N VAL A 89 25.63 1.68 -1.41
CA VAL A 89 25.59 1.06 -0.07
C VAL A 89 24.94 -0.31 -0.15
N VAL A 90 23.82 -0.43 -0.88
CA VAL A 90 23.14 -1.71 -1.08
C VAL A 90 24.03 -2.69 -1.82
N PHE A 91 24.71 -2.28 -2.89
CA PHE A 91 25.64 -3.17 -3.60
C PHE A 91 26.80 -3.64 -2.72
N LYS A 92 27.33 -2.78 -1.86
CA LYS A 92 28.37 -3.16 -0.90
C LYS A 92 27.85 -4.19 0.10
N LEU A 93 26.73 -3.93 0.75
CA LEU A 93 26.12 -4.84 1.74
C LEU A 93 25.74 -6.18 1.14
N THR A 94 25.21 -6.19 -0.09
CA THR A 94 24.87 -7.43 -0.80
C THR A 94 26.11 -8.26 -1.06
N ARG A 95 27.21 -7.64 -1.52
CA ARG A 95 28.48 -8.35 -1.75
C ARG A 95 29.05 -8.90 -0.45
N ASP A 96 29.09 -8.09 0.60
CA ASP A 96 29.62 -8.49 1.91
C ASP A 96 28.79 -9.66 2.49
N TYR A 97 27.46 -9.64 2.36
CA TYR A 97 26.57 -10.75 2.78
C TYR A 97 26.86 -12.06 2.03
N PHE A 98 27.15 -12.02 0.74
CA PHE A 98 27.46 -13.22 -0.04
C PHE A 98 28.89 -13.73 0.18
N THR A 99 29.84 -12.87 0.56
CA THR A 99 31.22 -13.25 0.87
C THR A 99 31.40 -13.78 2.29
N ASP A 100 30.62 -13.32 3.27
CA ASP A 100 30.65 -13.85 4.67
C ASP A 100 29.94 -15.21 4.85
N ASN A 101 29.21 -15.69 3.83
CA ASN A 101 28.53 -16.99 3.85
C ASN A 101 29.33 -18.12 3.16
N GLU A 102 30.62 -17.90 2.88
CA GLU A 102 31.61 -18.91 2.43
C GLU A 102 32.69 -19.13 3.50
#